data_AF-A0A946UXJ3-F1
#
_entry.id   AF-A0A946UXJ3-F1
#
_cell.length_a   1.000
_cell.length_b   1.000
_cell.length_c   1.000
_cell.angle_alpha   90.00
_cell.angle_beta   90.00
_cell.angle_gamma   90.00
#
_symmetry.space_group_name_H-M   'P 1'
#
loop_
_entity.id
_entity.type
_entity.pdbx_description
1 polymer ?
#
loop_
_entity_poly.entity_id
_entity_poly.type
_entity_poly.pdbx_seq_one_letter_code
_entity_poly.pdbx_strand_id
1 'polypeptide(L)' 'TYTRNLESDQVNREMVAAMIKLARTMQFRIVAEQVEHQEDFDWLRDIGIDFIQGHFVDAPAMLGTGTTGSYRALNDT' A
#
# COMPACT_ATOMS: atom_id res chain seq x y z
N THR A 1 -10.21 5.98 5.86
CA THR A 1 -8.78 5.94 5.48
C THR A 1 -8.69 6.04 3.98
N TYR A 2 -7.64 6.69 3.45
CA TYR A 2 -7.43 6.81 1.99
C TYR A 2 -7.24 5.46 1.28
N THR A 3 -6.86 4.41 2.01
CA THR A 3 -6.61 3.05 1.50
C THR A 3 -7.78 2.07 1.68
N ARG A 4 -8.97 2.52 2.12
CA ARG A 4 -10.14 1.65 2.30
C ARG A 4 -11.25 1.99 1.32
N ASN A 5 -12.00 0.96 0.90
CA ASN A 5 -13.21 1.10 0.07
C ASN A 5 -12.96 1.88 -1.23
N LEU A 6 -11.75 1.76 -1.77
CA LEU A 6 -11.26 2.50 -2.92
C LEU A 6 -12.07 2.23 -4.19
N GLU A 7 -12.74 1.09 -4.31
CA GLU A 7 -13.65 0.86 -5.44
C GLU A 7 -14.93 1.70 -5.38
N SER A 8 -15.41 2.02 -4.18
CA SER A 8 -16.76 2.58 -3.98
C SER A 8 -16.80 4.11 -3.80
N ASP A 9 -15.65 4.75 -3.54
CA ASP A 9 -15.56 6.20 -3.31
C ASP A 9 -14.77 6.90 -4.42
N GLN A 10 -15.49 7.41 -5.42
CA GLN A 10 -14.91 8.09 -6.59
C GLN A 10 -14.05 9.30 -6.18
N VAL A 11 -14.47 10.09 -5.21
CA VAL A 11 -13.73 11.30 -4.80
C VAL A 11 -12.41 10.91 -4.18
N ASN A 12 -12.42 9.90 -3.30
CA ASN A 12 -11.21 9.38 -2.69
C ASN A 12 -10.22 8.83 -3.74
N ARG A 13 -10.72 8.12 -4.77
CA ARG A 13 -9.88 7.63 -5.88
C ARG A 13 -9.19 8.75 -6.64
N GLU A 14 -9.92 9.79 -7.02
CA GLU A 14 -9.35 10.93 -7.75
C GLU A 14 -8.29 11.65 -6.92
N MET A 15 -8.53 11.81 -5.61
CA MET A 15 -7.55 12.40 -4.69
C MET A 15 -6.28 11.56 -4.61
N VAL A 16 -6.40 10.24 -4.43
CA VAL A 16 -5.25 9.33 -4.37
C VAL A 16 -4.49 9.32 -5.70
N ALA A 17 -5.19 9.28 -6.84
CA ALA A 17 -4.57 9.35 -8.16
C ALA A 17 -3.79 10.66 -8.38
N ALA A 18 -4.35 11.80 -7.95
CA ALA A 18 -3.68 13.09 -8.02
C ALA A 18 -2.41 13.14 -7.14
N MET A 19 -2.47 12.60 -5.92
CA MET A 19 -1.33 12.50 -5.02
C MET A 19 -0.21 11.64 -5.62
N ILE A 20 -0.55 10.49 -6.19
CA ILE A 20 0.40 9.61 -6.86
C ILE A 20 1.08 10.35 -8.02
N LYS A 21 0.30 11.02 -8.87
CA LYS A 21 0.84 11.79 -10.00
C LYS A 21 1.84 12.86 -9.54
N LEU A 22 1.52 13.58 -8.46
CA LEU A 22 2.41 14.59 -7.89
C LEU A 22 3.71 13.97 -7.36
N ALA A 23 3.61 12.92 -6.54
CA ALA A 23 4.75 12.21 -5.99
C ALA A 23 5.68 11.67 -7.09
N ARG A 24 5.12 11.12 -8.17
CA ARG A 24 5.89 10.65 -9.34
C ARG A 24 6.60 11.79 -10.07
N THR A 25 5.93 12.93 -10.24
CA THR A 25 6.55 14.14 -10.81
C THR A 25 7.75 14.60 -9.99
N MET A 26 7.67 14.46 -8.66
CA MET A 26 8.75 14.78 -7.72
C MET A 26 9.76 13.64 -7.54
N GLN A 27 9.60 12.52 -8.24
CA GLN A 27 10.45 11.32 -8.14
C GLN A 27 10.49 10.72 -6.72
N PHE A 28 9.40 10.86 -5.97
CA PHE A 28 9.25 10.24 -4.66
C PHE A 28 8.79 8.78 -4.79
N ARG A 29 9.19 7.99 -3.79
CA ARG A 29 8.62 6.67 -3.55
C ARG A 29 7.47 6.78 -2.57
N ILE A 30 6.41 6.03 -2.81
CA ILE A 30 5.14 6.12 -2.09
C ILE A 30 4.96 4.88 -1.22
N VAL A 31 4.59 5.10 0.05
CA VAL A 31 4.17 4.03 0.97
C VAL A 31 2.66 4.15 1.16
N ALA A 32 1.91 3.09 0.88
CA ALA A 32 0.51 3.00 1.27
C ALA A 32 0.38 2.32 2.63
N GLU A 33 -0.18 3.02 3.60
CA GLU A 33 -0.36 2.51 4.97
C GLU A 33 -1.75 1.92 5.20
N GLN A 34 -1.85 1.06 6.22
CA GLN A 34 -3.07 0.41 6.67
C GLN A 34 -3.67 -0.54 5.61
N VAL A 35 -2.83 -1.27 4.87
CA VAL A 35 -3.27 -2.32 3.93
C VAL A 35 -3.63 -3.59 4.71
N GLU A 36 -4.91 -3.97 4.69
CA GLU A 36 -5.45 -5.06 5.51
C GLU A 36 -6.03 -6.20 4.67
N HIS A 37 -6.49 -5.94 3.44
CA HIS A 37 -7.15 -6.92 2.59
C HIS A 37 -6.43 -7.09 1.24
N GLN A 38 -6.63 -8.25 0.62
CA GLN A 38 -6.06 -8.58 -0.71
C GLN A 38 -6.53 -7.60 -1.79
N GLU A 39 -7.81 -7.21 -1.77
CA GLU A 39 -8.39 -6.26 -2.72
C GLU A 39 -7.72 -4.87 -2.67
N ASP A 40 -7.44 -4.37 -1.46
CA ASP A 40 -6.72 -3.11 -1.26
C ASP A 40 -5.29 -3.23 -1.84
N PHE A 41 -4.62 -4.36 -1.60
CA PHE A 41 -3.28 -4.61 -2.11
C PHE A 41 -3.22 -4.68 -3.65
N ASP A 42 -4.13 -5.42 -4.28
CA ASP A 42 -4.16 -5.58 -5.73
C ASP A 42 -4.39 -4.24 -6.42
N TRP A 43 -5.32 -3.43 -5.91
CA TRP A 43 -5.55 -2.09 -6.45
C TRP A 43 -4.34 -1.17 -6.28
N LEU A 44 -3.70 -1.17 -5.09
CA LEU A 44 -2.50 -0.35 -4.84
C LEU A 44 -1.32 -0.76 -5.74
N ARG A 45 -1.22 -2.05 -6.07
CA ARG A 45 -0.22 -2.57 -7.01
C ARG A 45 -0.49 -2.06 -8.43
N ASP A 46 -1.73 -2.13 -8.89
CA ASP A 46 -2.14 -1.73 -10.24
C ASP A 46 -1.94 -0.23 -10.50
N ILE A 47 -2.17 0.62 -9.50
CA ILE A 47 -1.93 2.07 -9.60
C ILE A 47 -0.45 2.45 -9.43
N GLY A 48 0.41 1.46 -9.16
CA GLY A 48 1.85 1.63 -9.06
C GLY A 48 2.31 2.28 -7.76
N ILE A 49 1.85 1.81 -6.61
CA ILE A 49 2.48 2.13 -5.31
C ILE A 49 3.81 1.37 -5.16
N ASP A 50 4.83 2.01 -4.56
CA ASP A 50 6.16 1.40 -4.41
C ASP A 50 6.27 0.47 -3.21
N PHE A 51 5.62 0.83 -2.10
CA PHE A 51 5.69 0.11 -0.84
C PHE A 51 4.33 0.08 -0.14
N ILE A 52 4.11 -0.97 0.65
CA ILE A 52 2.91 -1.08 1.49
C ILE A 52 3.29 -1.36 2.95
N GLN A 53 2.44 -0.93 3.86
CA GLN A 53 2.48 -1.30 5.28
C GLN A 53 1.07 -1.62 5.75
N GLY A 54 0.93 -2.74 6.47
CA GLY A 54 -0.30 -3.10 7.14
C GLY A 54 -0.33 -4.59 7.49
N HIS A 55 -1.40 -5.00 8.18
CA HIS A 55 -1.59 -6.37 8.65
C HIS A 55 -1.62 -7.41 7.51
N PHE A 56 -1.90 -6.97 6.27
CA PHE A 56 -1.78 -7.82 5.08
C PHE A 56 -0.35 -8.35 4.88
N VAL A 57 0.68 -7.54 5.19
CA VAL A 57 2.09 -7.95 5.12
C VAL A 57 2.48 -8.71 6.38
N ASP A 58 2.34 -8.07 7.53
CA ASP A 58 2.59 -8.65 8.84
C ASP A 58 1.93 -7.81 9.95
N ALA A 59 1.66 -8.43 11.10
CA ALA A 59 1.18 -7.70 12.26
C ALA A 59 2.31 -6.84 12.89
N PRO A 60 1.99 -5.69 13.51
CA PRO A 60 2.98 -4.90 14.24
C PRO A 60 3.66 -5.72 15.34
N ALA A 61 4.99 -5.65 15.41
CA ALA A 61 5.78 -6.25 16.47
C ALA A 61 6.34 -5.19 17.42
N MET A 62 6.74 -5.59 18.63
CA MET A 62 7.42 -4.68 19.54
C MET A 62 8.74 -4.19 18.92
N LEU A 63 9.05 -2.92 19.12
CA LEU A 63 10.28 -2.33 18.61
C LEU A 63 11.50 -3.10 19.16
N GLY A 64 12.41 -3.51 18.26
CA GLY A 64 13.60 -4.30 18.60
C GLY A 64 13.36 -5.82 18.75
N THR A 65 12.14 -6.30 18.56
CA THR A 65 11.82 -7.75 18.67
C THR A 65 11.66 -8.46 17.33
N GLY A 66 11.60 -7.72 16.23
CA GLY A 66 11.49 -8.29 14.89
C GLY A 66 12.76 -9.05 14.50
N THR A 67 12.63 -10.32 14.13
CA THR A 67 13.62 -11.02 13.31
C THR A 67 13.65 -10.34 11.95
N THR A 68 14.77 -9.72 11.59
CA THR A 68 14.96 -9.04 10.31
C THR A 68 14.77 -10.03 9.15
N GLY A 69 13.69 -9.89 8.38
CA GLY A 69 13.56 -10.45 7.04
C GLY A 69 12.81 -11.78 6.91
N SER A 70 11.48 -11.76 7.04
CA SER A 70 10.63 -12.75 6.36
C SER A 70 10.21 -12.17 5.00
N TYR A 71 10.97 -12.49 3.95
CA TYR A 71 10.56 -12.23 2.58
C TYR A 71 9.41 -13.18 2.24
N ARG A 72 8.17 -12.69 2.25
CA ARG A 72 7.07 -13.37 1.55
C ARG A 72 7.25 -13.07 0.07
N ALA A 73 7.82 -14.02 -0.67
CA ALA A 73 7.76 -13.98 -2.13
C ALA A 73 6.28 -13.98 -2.51
N LEU A 74 5.85 -12.92 -3.20
CA LEU A 74 4.57 -12.93 -3.88
C LEU A 74 4.73 -13.95 -5.00
N ASN A 75 4.06 -15.10 -4.91
CA ASN A 75 4.01 -16.02 -6.03
C ASN A 75 3.25 -15.32 -7.16
N ASP A 76 3.96 -14.98 -8.24
CA ASP A 76 3.36 -14.52 -9.48
C ASP A 76 2.43 -15.63 -9.99
N THR A 77 1.13 -15.34 -10.03
CA THR A 77 0.12 -16.10 -10.76
C THR A 77 -0.47 -15.20 -11.83
#